data_AF-A0A401PMS1-F1
#
_entry.id   AF-A0A401PMS1-F1
#
_cell.length_a   1.000
_cell.length_b   1.000
_cell.length_c   1.000
_cell.angle_alpha   90.00
_cell.angle_beta   90.00
_cell.angle_gamma   90.00
#
_symmetry.space_group_name_H-M   'P 1'
#
loop_
_entity.id
_entity.type
_entity.pdbx_description
1 polymer ?
#
loop_
_entity_poly.entity_id
_entity_poly.type
_entity_poly.pdbx_seq_one_letter_code
_entity_poly.pdbx_strand_id
1 'polypeptide(L)'
;MILKAHLLLFFTSLPNVLNVQVHHVKPSQTKGLRGSFQIILHSKPSLHHLQHPGDTDTHHLGLRGQLRNHITFQDSSGAGTMRVLVSTLLVAFICLIKRAQAVEFGRCQHVELQKNFTIDEYLGTWYEIERLYNISGERKCISETISRTANSFDDRLEFLTRMIKEDGEIVALEGELLLPSKGDKAKLQYKIQMPGATMDGGLDQPRTLHYWVLETDYTSYSLVFSCVSFLGLAHTPYAWLLSRDRQLSENTTNHLYNLLTKYQMHLKDIVKVDQTDCKV
;
A
#
# COMPACT_ATOMS: atom_id res chain seq x y z
N MET A 1 21.96 26.26 3.86
CA MET A 1 22.45 24.87 3.92
C MET A 1 21.37 23.91 4.39
N ILE A 2 20.70 24.18 5.53
CA ILE A 2 19.58 23.37 6.05
C ILE A 2 18.39 23.26 5.06
N LEU A 3 17.98 24.38 4.44
CA LEU A 3 16.91 24.40 3.44
C LEU A 3 17.23 23.55 2.19
N LYS A 4 18.52 23.44 1.81
CA LYS A 4 18.98 22.62 0.68
C LYS A 4 18.83 21.12 0.97
N ALA A 5 19.10 20.71 2.20
CA ALA A 5 18.93 19.32 2.64
C ALA A 5 17.45 18.91 2.72
N HIS A 6 16.59 19.78 3.25
CA HIS A 6 15.14 19.51 3.31
C HIS A 6 14.49 19.46 1.93
N LEU A 7 14.87 20.34 1.00
CA LEU A 7 14.36 20.32 -0.37
C LEU A 7 14.85 19.09 -1.14
N LEU A 8 16.10 18.66 -0.96
CA LEU A 8 16.58 17.41 -1.57
C LEU A 8 15.77 16.22 -1.08
N LEU A 9 15.63 16.06 0.25
CA LEU A 9 14.90 14.95 0.86
C LEU A 9 13.42 14.90 0.42
N PHE A 10 12.80 16.07 0.23
CA PHE A 10 11.41 16.18 -0.20
C PHE A 10 11.20 15.85 -1.68
N PHE A 11 12.07 16.33 -2.59
CA PHE A 11 11.89 16.05 -4.02
C PHE A 11 12.35 14.63 -4.40
N THR A 12 13.27 14.03 -3.65
CA THR A 12 13.67 12.62 -3.86
C THR A 12 12.63 11.62 -3.36
N SER A 13 11.67 12.03 -2.51
CA SER A 13 10.60 11.15 -2.03
C SER A 13 9.37 11.14 -2.94
N LEU A 14 9.36 11.94 -4.02
CA LEU A 14 8.27 11.95 -5.00
C LEU A 14 8.45 10.80 -6.02
N PRO A 15 7.42 9.96 -6.24
CA PRO A 15 7.55 8.71 -7.00
C PRO A 15 7.90 8.88 -8.49
N ASN A 16 7.76 10.08 -9.04
CA ASN A 16 8.01 10.38 -10.46
C ASN A 16 9.28 11.19 -10.72
N VAL A 17 10.08 11.47 -9.68
CA VAL A 17 11.31 12.26 -9.77
C VAL A 17 12.51 11.32 -9.80
N LEU A 18 13.21 11.28 -10.93
CA LEU A 18 14.36 10.41 -11.15
C LEU A 18 15.64 10.97 -10.49
N ASN A 19 15.80 12.29 -10.56
CA ASN A 19 16.95 12.99 -10.00
C ASN A 19 16.62 14.47 -9.74
N VAL A 20 17.25 15.04 -8.71
CA VAL A 20 17.11 16.43 -8.27
C VAL A 20 18.50 17.06 -8.22
N GLN A 21 18.76 18.06 -9.07
CA GLN A 21 19.99 18.84 -9.00
C GLN A 21 19.72 20.24 -8.45
N VAL A 22 20.50 20.66 -7.46
CA VAL A 22 20.41 22.00 -6.84
C VAL A 22 21.70 22.77 -7.06
N HIS A 23 21.66 23.72 -7.98
CA HIS A 23 22.79 24.57 -8.35
C HIS A 23 22.73 25.91 -7.63
N HIS A 24 23.89 26.35 -7.14
CA HIS A 24 24.05 27.69 -6.58
C HIS A 24 24.28 28.67 -7.73
N VAL A 25 23.44 29.69 -7.85
CA VAL A 25 23.61 30.74 -8.86
C VAL A 25 24.53 31.81 -8.26
N LYS A 26 25.67 32.08 -8.92
CA LYS A 26 26.57 33.17 -8.51
C LYS A 26 25.82 34.51 -8.65
N PRO A 27 25.91 35.43 -7.67
CA PRO A 27 25.27 36.72 -7.77
C PRO A 27 25.93 37.54 -8.90
N SER A 28 25.22 37.73 -10.02
CA SER A 28 25.63 38.71 -11.03
C SER A 28 25.29 40.11 -10.52
N GLN A 29 26.26 41.01 -10.66
CA GLN A 29 26.32 42.38 -10.15
C GLN A 29 24.98 43.13 -10.06
N THR A 30 24.25 42.92 -8.97
CA THR A 30 23.25 43.86 -8.45
C THR A 30 23.34 43.78 -6.93
N LYS A 31 23.73 44.91 -6.31
CA LYS A 31 23.97 45.03 -4.87
C LYS A 31 22.66 44.75 -4.12
N GLY A 32 22.65 43.73 -3.25
CA GLY A 32 21.58 43.51 -2.27
C GLY A 32 21.03 42.08 -2.13
N LEU A 33 21.39 41.15 -3.03
CA LEU A 33 20.83 39.79 -3.03
C LEU A 33 21.77 38.78 -2.33
N ARG A 34 21.29 38.10 -1.28
CA ARG A 34 21.96 36.92 -0.69
C ARG A 34 21.33 35.63 -1.20
N GLY A 35 21.96 35.04 -2.21
CA GLY A 35 21.85 33.63 -2.57
C GLY A 35 20.62 33.24 -3.39
N SER A 36 20.83 32.96 -4.67
CA SER A 36 19.82 32.33 -5.54
C SER A 36 20.19 30.86 -5.79
N PHE A 37 19.20 29.98 -5.82
CA PHE A 37 19.37 28.56 -6.13
C PHE A 37 18.43 28.14 -7.25
N GLN A 38 18.89 27.22 -8.08
CA GLN A 38 18.12 26.64 -9.18
C GLN A 38 17.90 25.16 -8.90
N ILE A 39 16.65 24.71 -8.94
CA ILE A 39 16.28 23.30 -8.80
C ILE A 39 15.89 22.78 -10.18
N ILE A 40 16.55 21.71 -10.62
CA ILE A 40 16.24 21.01 -11.87
C ILE A 40 15.70 19.63 -11.49
N LEU A 41 14.46 19.37 -11.88
CA LEU A 41 13.78 18.09 -11.69
C LEU A 41 13.80 17.32 -13.01
N HIS A 42 14.28 16.08 -12.97
CA HIS A 42 14.20 15.16 -14.10
C HIS A 42 13.12 14.11 -13.82
N SER A 43 12.04 14.11 -14.60
CA SER A 43 10.93 13.15 -14.49
C SER A 43 10.99 12.07 -15.58
N LYS A 44 10.39 10.89 -15.32
CA LYS A 44 10.19 9.86 -16.36
C LYS A 44 9.15 10.35 -17.39
N PRO A 45 9.34 10.09 -18.69
CA PRO A 45 8.26 10.26 -19.65
C PRO A 45 7.19 9.19 -19.43
N SER A 46 5.92 9.60 -19.39
CA SER A 46 4.75 8.72 -19.34
C SER A 46 4.51 8.10 -20.72
N LEU A 47 4.68 6.78 -20.85
CA LEU A 47 4.22 6.03 -22.02
C LEU A 47 2.70 5.85 -21.93
N HIS A 48 1.95 6.56 -22.76
CA HIS A 48 0.61 6.13 -23.15
C HIS A 48 0.73 5.22 -24.37
N HIS A 49 0.47 3.93 -24.23
CA HIS A 49 0.30 3.03 -25.37
C HIS A 49 -1.19 2.86 -25.64
N LEU A 50 -1.71 3.61 -26.61
CA LEU A 50 -2.89 3.22 -27.37
C LEU A 50 -2.37 2.35 -28.52
N GLN A 51 -2.87 1.12 -28.65
CA GLN A 51 -2.51 0.24 -29.76
C GLN A 51 -3.79 -0.32 -30.37
N HIS A 52 -4.16 0.23 -31.53
CA HIS A 52 -5.08 -0.43 -32.47
C HIS A 52 -4.26 -1.34 -33.39
N PRO A 53 -4.81 -2.48 -33.84
CA PRO A 53 -4.07 -3.49 -34.58
C PRO A 53 -4.07 -3.20 -36.09
N GLY A 54 -2.90 -3.24 -36.70
CA GLY A 54 -2.73 -3.27 -38.16
C GLY A 54 -1.98 -2.08 -38.72
N ASP A 55 -0.64 -2.10 -38.63
CA ASP A 55 0.21 -1.68 -39.74
C ASP A 55 1.67 -2.09 -39.48
N THR A 56 2.24 -2.82 -40.44
CA THR A 56 3.66 -3.14 -40.53
C THR A 56 4.35 -1.97 -41.20
N ASP A 57 5.01 -1.10 -40.45
CA ASP A 57 6.16 -0.32 -40.95
C ASP A 57 6.96 0.30 -39.80
N THR A 58 8.23 -0.09 -39.72
CA THR A 58 9.22 0.42 -38.77
C THR A 58 9.70 1.81 -39.18
N HIS A 59 9.26 2.84 -38.46
CA HIS A 59 9.94 4.14 -38.40
C HIS A 59 10.27 4.50 -36.95
N HIS A 60 11.57 4.52 -36.64
CA HIS A 60 12.10 5.06 -35.38
C HIS A 60 11.90 6.58 -35.34
N LEU A 61 10.86 7.07 -34.67
CA LEU A 61 10.77 8.46 -34.20
C LEU A 61 10.93 8.48 -32.67
N GLY A 62 12.15 8.76 -32.22
CA GLY A 62 12.44 9.05 -30.81
C GLY A 62 11.94 10.44 -30.42
N LEU A 63 10.75 10.53 -29.84
CA LEU A 63 10.29 11.74 -29.15
C LEU A 63 10.97 11.85 -27.78
N ARG A 64 12.13 12.51 -27.75
CA ARG A 64 12.84 12.89 -26.52
C ARG A 64 12.23 14.16 -25.93
N GLY A 65 11.07 14.03 -25.29
CA GLY A 65 10.43 15.13 -24.54
C GLY A 65 10.94 15.19 -23.10
N GLN A 66 11.93 16.05 -22.80
CA GLN A 66 12.26 16.44 -21.43
C GLN A 66 11.40 17.65 -21.02
N LEU A 67 10.45 17.45 -20.10
CA LEU A 67 9.80 18.57 -19.41
C LEU A 67 10.79 19.14 -18.38
N ARG A 68 11.32 20.33 -18.66
CA ARG A 68 12.26 21.04 -17.79
C ARG A 68 11.51 22.17 -17.08
N ASN A 69 11.02 21.91 -15.87
CA ASN A 69 10.37 22.94 -15.06
C ASN A 69 11.42 23.77 -14.33
N HIS A 70 11.43 25.09 -14.57
CA HIS A 70 12.30 26.04 -13.87
C HIS A 70 11.50 26.74 -12.77
N ILE A 71 11.92 26.56 -11.52
CA ILE A 71 11.38 27.30 -10.36
C ILE A 71 12.49 28.17 -9.80
N THR A 72 12.30 29.49 -9.85
CA THR A 72 13.21 30.51 -9.30
C THR A 72 12.57 31.13 -8.06
N PHE A 73 13.28 31.11 -6.92
CA PHE A 73 12.85 31.77 -5.69
C PHE A 73 13.66 33.06 -5.48
N GLN A 74 12.96 34.15 -5.16
CA GLN A 74 13.52 35.44 -4.79
C GLN A 74 13.17 35.73 -3.33
N ASP A 75 14.17 36.02 -2.50
CA ASP A 75 13.98 36.42 -1.10
C ASP A 75 13.86 37.95 -1.04
N SER A 76 12.71 38.46 -0.58
CA SER A 76 12.56 39.86 -0.18
C SER A 76 12.15 39.91 1.30
N SER A 77 12.90 40.71 2.03
CA SER A 77 12.93 40.86 3.48
C SER A 77 11.57 40.96 4.16
N GLY A 78 11.38 40.22 5.25
CA GLY A 78 10.44 40.54 6.32
C GLY A 78 9.87 39.31 7.02
N ALA A 79 9.88 39.26 8.35
CA ALA A 79 9.34 38.13 9.12
C ALA A 79 7.88 37.72 8.74
N GLY A 80 7.13 38.61 8.07
CA GLY A 80 5.82 38.33 7.47
C GLY A 80 5.86 37.40 6.26
N THR A 81 6.83 37.52 5.35
CA THR A 81 6.93 36.64 4.16
C THR A 81 7.30 35.21 4.55
N MET A 82 8.12 35.02 5.58
CA MET A 82 8.46 33.69 6.11
C MET A 82 7.25 32.98 6.74
N ARG A 83 6.39 33.70 7.47
CA ARG A 83 5.14 33.14 8.02
C ARG A 83 4.15 32.75 6.92
N VAL A 84 4.04 33.58 5.88
CA VAL A 84 3.18 33.28 4.72
C VAL A 84 3.72 32.08 3.95
N LEU A 85 5.02 31.99 3.71
CA LEU A 85 5.66 30.84 3.05
C LEU A 85 5.51 29.53 3.84
N VAL A 86 5.68 29.56 5.15
CA VAL A 86 5.46 28.38 6.00
C VAL A 86 3.99 27.98 5.98
N SER A 87 3.07 28.93 6.02
CA SER A 87 1.63 28.66 5.97
C SER A 87 1.19 28.11 4.61
N THR A 88 1.72 28.64 3.50
CA THR A 88 1.43 28.13 2.15
C THR A 88 2.06 26.78 1.90
N LEU A 89 3.27 26.51 2.42
CA LEU A 89 3.88 25.18 2.38
C LEU A 89 3.12 24.17 3.25
N LEU A 90 2.60 24.57 4.40
CA LEU A 90 1.76 23.72 5.25
C LEU A 90 0.41 23.41 4.59
N VAL A 91 -0.24 24.42 3.99
CA VAL A 91 -1.50 24.23 3.23
C VAL A 91 -1.26 23.41 1.96
N ALA A 92 -0.17 23.66 1.23
CA ALA A 92 0.21 22.84 0.08
C ALA A 92 0.56 21.41 0.51
N PHE A 93 1.23 21.23 1.65
CA PHE A 93 1.47 19.90 2.24
C PHE A 93 0.15 19.21 2.54
N ILE A 94 -0.80 19.87 3.21
CA ILE A 94 -2.17 19.40 3.50
C ILE A 94 -2.96 19.06 2.22
N CYS A 95 -2.82 19.86 1.16
CA CYS A 95 -3.48 19.62 -0.13
C CYS A 95 -2.79 18.54 -0.98
N LEU A 96 -1.48 18.31 -0.77
CA LEU A 96 -0.69 17.26 -1.45
C LEU A 96 -0.76 15.92 -0.74
N ILE A 97 -1.26 15.86 0.51
CA ILE A 97 -1.75 14.61 1.10
C ILE A 97 -3.05 14.24 0.37
N LYS A 98 -2.90 13.72 -0.84
CA LYS A 98 -3.95 12.90 -1.46
C LYS A 98 -4.35 11.89 -0.40
N ARG A 99 -5.55 12.06 0.15
CA ARG A 99 -6.24 11.21 1.14
C ARG A 99 -5.50 9.88 1.36
N ALA A 100 -4.49 9.90 2.24
CA ALA A 100 -3.88 8.69 2.76
C ALA A 100 -4.87 8.13 3.79
N GLN A 101 -6.03 7.65 3.33
CA GLN A 101 -7.17 7.30 4.19
C GLN A 101 -6.86 6.11 5.11
N ALA A 102 -5.74 5.41 4.89
CA ALA A 102 -5.38 4.22 5.64
C ALA A 102 -4.38 4.47 6.80
N VAL A 103 -3.84 5.68 6.97
CA VAL A 103 -2.88 5.94 8.07
C VAL A 103 -3.58 6.61 9.24
N GLU A 104 -3.64 5.90 10.37
CA GLU A 104 -4.20 6.35 11.63
C GLU A 104 -3.08 6.73 12.62
N PHE A 105 -3.34 7.71 13.49
CA PHE A 105 -2.37 8.11 14.51
C PHE A 105 -2.43 7.16 15.72
N GLY A 106 -1.28 6.97 16.37
CA GLY A 106 -1.13 6.08 17.51
C GLY A 106 -0.64 4.69 17.14
N ARG A 107 -0.76 3.75 18.09
CA ARG A 107 -0.30 2.37 17.96
C ARG A 107 -1.41 1.48 17.41
N CYS A 108 -1.03 0.35 16.81
CA CYS A 108 -1.96 -0.73 16.49
C CYS A 108 -2.82 -1.08 17.70
N GLN A 109 -4.10 -1.35 17.45
CA GLN A 109 -5.05 -1.75 18.48
C GLN A 109 -4.67 -3.09 19.11
N HIS A 110 -5.07 -3.26 20.37
CA HIS A 110 -4.99 -4.55 21.04
C HIS A 110 -6.25 -5.34 20.72
N VAL A 111 -6.06 -6.49 20.07
CA VAL A 111 -7.15 -7.36 19.59
C VAL A 111 -7.13 -8.67 20.35
N GLU A 112 -8.31 -9.21 20.63
CA GLU A 112 -8.44 -10.59 21.12
C GLU A 112 -8.42 -11.53 19.93
N LEU A 113 -7.79 -12.69 20.13
CA LEU A 113 -7.59 -13.69 19.08
C LEU A 113 -8.50 -14.89 19.28
N GLN A 114 -8.67 -15.65 18.20
CA GLN A 114 -9.43 -16.89 18.21
C GLN A 114 -8.86 -17.83 19.28
N LYS A 115 -9.70 -18.17 20.26
CA LYS A 115 -9.33 -19.12 21.30
C LYS A 115 -9.26 -20.52 20.73
N ASN A 116 -8.29 -21.29 21.21
CA ASN A 116 -8.06 -22.69 20.81
C ASN A 116 -7.92 -22.86 19.29
N PHE A 117 -7.31 -21.88 18.61
CA PHE A 117 -7.08 -21.95 17.17
C PHE A 117 -6.29 -23.20 16.77
N THR A 118 -6.81 -23.97 15.81
CA THR A 118 -6.11 -25.07 15.16
C THR A 118 -5.97 -24.76 13.67
N ILE A 119 -4.76 -24.95 13.14
CA ILE A 119 -4.54 -24.69 11.71
C ILE A 119 -5.22 -25.75 10.84
N ASP A 120 -5.32 -26.99 11.31
CA ASP A 120 -5.85 -28.11 10.53
C ASP A 120 -7.31 -27.91 10.13
N GLU A 121 -8.14 -27.36 11.02
CA GLU A 121 -9.54 -27.03 10.73
C GLU A 121 -9.67 -25.77 9.86
N TYR A 122 -8.63 -24.92 9.85
CA TYR A 122 -8.61 -23.65 9.13
C TYR A 122 -8.13 -23.78 7.67
N LEU A 123 -7.50 -24.91 7.31
CA LEU A 123 -7.03 -25.20 5.94
C LEU A 123 -8.16 -25.12 4.90
N GLY A 124 -7.77 -25.06 3.62
CA GLY A 124 -8.68 -24.98 2.49
C GLY A 124 -8.90 -23.56 2.00
N THR A 125 -10.00 -23.36 1.27
CA THR A 125 -10.28 -22.09 0.59
C THR A 125 -11.17 -21.19 1.43
N TRP A 126 -10.83 -19.90 1.43
CA TRP A 126 -11.60 -18.80 1.97
C TRP A 126 -11.81 -17.74 0.88
N TYR A 127 -13.02 -17.22 0.75
CA TYR A 127 -13.37 -16.14 -0.16
C TYR A 127 -13.33 -14.81 0.60
N GLU A 128 -12.61 -13.82 0.07
CA GLU A 128 -12.61 -12.46 0.62
C GLU A 128 -13.92 -11.79 0.26
N ILE A 129 -14.81 -11.58 1.23
CA ILE A 129 -16.13 -10.97 1.02
C ILE A 129 -16.02 -9.46 1.17
N GLU A 130 -15.32 -9.02 2.22
CA GLU A 130 -15.06 -7.60 2.46
C GLU A 130 -13.68 -7.40 3.07
N ARG A 131 -13.13 -6.20 2.88
CA ARG A 131 -11.84 -5.81 3.45
C ARG A 131 -11.83 -4.38 3.96
N LEU A 132 -11.04 -4.14 4.99
CA LEU A 132 -10.77 -2.81 5.54
C LEU A 132 -9.44 -2.29 5.01
N TYR A 133 -9.42 -1.87 3.74
CA TYR A 133 -8.39 -1.02 3.10
C TYR A 133 -8.74 -0.88 1.62
N ASN A 134 -8.32 0.22 1.02
CA ASN A 134 -8.52 0.45 -0.40
C ASN A 134 -7.27 0.06 -1.20
N ILE A 135 -7.40 -0.92 -2.10
CA ILE A 135 -6.38 -1.23 -3.12
C ILE A 135 -6.72 -0.42 -4.36
N SER A 136 -5.72 0.19 -5.00
CA SER A 136 -5.90 0.78 -6.32
C SER A 136 -6.18 -0.30 -7.38
N GLY A 137 -7.25 -0.14 -8.14
CA GLY A 137 -7.67 -1.07 -9.20
C GLY A 137 -8.70 -2.07 -8.70
N GLU A 138 -9.78 -2.22 -9.47
CA GLU A 138 -10.85 -3.16 -9.13
C GLU A 138 -10.36 -4.61 -9.27
N ARG A 139 -10.67 -5.41 -8.26
CA ARG A 139 -10.33 -6.85 -8.22
C ARG A 139 -11.54 -7.60 -7.70
N LYS A 140 -11.90 -8.67 -8.39
CA LYS A 140 -13.05 -9.50 -8.04
C LYS A 140 -12.64 -10.96 -7.88
N CYS A 141 -13.56 -11.77 -7.33
CA CYS A 141 -13.39 -13.21 -7.15
C CYS A 141 -12.16 -13.58 -6.33
N ILE A 142 -11.81 -12.74 -5.35
CA ILE A 142 -10.62 -12.94 -4.53
C ILE A 142 -10.85 -14.14 -3.61
N SER A 143 -9.92 -15.08 -3.64
CA SER A 143 -9.91 -16.24 -2.74
C SER A 143 -8.49 -16.54 -2.31
N GLU A 144 -8.37 -17.08 -1.12
CA GLU A 144 -7.12 -17.58 -0.56
C GLU A 144 -7.28 -19.06 -0.23
N THR A 145 -6.32 -19.87 -0.66
CA THR A 145 -6.30 -21.30 -0.39
C THR A 145 -5.06 -21.64 0.40
N ILE A 146 -5.26 -22.22 1.57
CA ILE A 146 -4.21 -22.61 2.50
C ILE A 146 -4.08 -24.13 2.45
N SER A 147 -2.89 -24.64 2.19
CA SER A 147 -2.64 -26.08 2.12
C SER A 147 -1.31 -26.46 2.75
N ARG A 148 -1.22 -27.70 3.25
CA ARG A 148 0.04 -28.26 3.77
C ARG A 148 0.87 -28.75 2.60
N THR A 149 2.16 -28.39 2.56
CA THR A 149 3.09 -28.96 1.58
C THR A 149 3.28 -30.46 1.87
N ALA A 150 2.94 -31.32 0.91
CA ALA A 150 2.95 -32.77 1.07
C ALA A 150 4.35 -33.37 1.37
N ASN A 151 5.42 -32.62 1.09
CA ASN A 151 6.81 -33.11 1.08
C ASN A 151 7.73 -32.42 2.11
N SER A 152 7.21 -31.66 3.07
CA SER A 152 8.05 -30.99 4.07
C SER A 152 7.98 -31.68 5.44
N PHE A 153 9.16 -31.95 6.00
CA PHE A 153 9.32 -32.24 7.44
C PHE A 153 9.00 -31.03 8.32
N ASP A 154 8.98 -29.84 7.72
CA ASP A 154 8.54 -28.59 8.34
C ASP A 154 7.03 -28.41 8.10
N ASP A 155 6.29 -27.95 9.12
CA ASP A 155 4.88 -27.53 9.04
C ASP A 155 4.70 -26.27 8.17
N ARG A 156 5.18 -26.30 6.92
CA ARG A 156 5.03 -25.23 5.94
C ARG A 156 3.64 -25.24 5.33
N LEU A 157 3.05 -24.06 5.24
CA LEU A 157 1.75 -23.85 4.66
C LEU A 157 1.89 -22.99 3.41
N GLU A 158 1.47 -23.56 2.29
CA GLU A 158 1.32 -22.83 1.04
C GLU A 158 0.08 -21.96 1.12
N PHE A 159 0.22 -20.71 0.67
CA PHE A 159 -0.86 -19.73 0.62
C PHE A 159 -1.03 -19.24 -0.81
N LEU A 160 -2.14 -19.59 -1.44
CA LEU A 160 -2.43 -19.24 -2.83
C LEU A 160 -3.57 -18.24 -2.90
N THR A 161 -3.31 -17.01 -3.32
CA THR A 161 -4.35 -16.04 -3.63
C THR A 161 -4.72 -16.12 -5.11
N ARG A 162 -6.01 -16.23 -5.43
CA ARG A 162 -6.54 -16.11 -6.79
C ARG A 162 -7.49 -14.94 -6.90
N MET A 163 -7.44 -14.22 -8.01
CA MET A 163 -8.31 -13.06 -8.26
C MET A 163 -8.47 -12.80 -9.77
N ILE A 164 -9.48 -12.01 -10.12
CA ILE A 164 -9.68 -11.46 -11.46
C ILE A 164 -9.41 -9.96 -11.40
N LYS A 165 -8.51 -9.47 -12.24
CA LYS A 165 -8.21 -8.04 -12.41
C LYS A 165 -9.31 -7.34 -13.22
N GLU A 166 -9.27 -6.02 -13.23
CA GLU A 166 -10.17 -5.15 -13.98
C GLU A 166 -10.23 -5.48 -15.49
N ASP A 167 -9.12 -5.91 -16.10
CA ASP A 167 -9.03 -6.32 -17.50
C ASP A 167 -9.54 -7.76 -17.77
N GLY A 168 -10.02 -8.45 -16.73
CA GLY A 168 -10.49 -9.83 -16.80
C GLY A 168 -9.38 -10.88 -16.73
N GLU A 169 -8.11 -10.49 -16.59
CA GLU A 169 -7.00 -11.41 -16.37
C GLU A 169 -7.16 -12.14 -15.03
N ILE A 170 -7.03 -13.48 -15.07
CA ILE A 170 -6.98 -14.30 -13.86
C ILE A 170 -5.54 -14.32 -13.38
N VAL A 171 -5.33 -13.91 -12.13
CA VAL A 171 -4.02 -13.90 -11.50
C VAL A 171 -4.00 -14.78 -10.26
N ALA A 172 -2.92 -15.54 -10.13
CA ALA A 172 -2.58 -16.31 -8.96
C ALA A 172 -1.28 -15.75 -8.33
N LEU A 173 -1.28 -15.57 -7.02
CA LEU A 173 -0.12 -15.15 -6.24
C LEU A 173 0.19 -16.23 -5.20
N GLU A 174 1.42 -16.69 -5.22
CA GLU A 174 1.93 -17.67 -4.26
C GLU A 174 2.60 -16.95 -3.10
N GLY A 175 2.37 -17.48 -1.90
CA GLY A 175 3.00 -17.06 -0.67
C GLY A 175 3.04 -18.19 0.34
N GLU A 176 3.46 -17.86 1.55
CA GLU A 176 3.64 -18.80 2.64
C GLU A 176 2.95 -18.27 3.89
N LEU A 177 2.23 -19.15 4.60
CA LEU A 177 1.66 -18.82 5.90
C LEU A 177 2.52 -19.49 6.98
N LEU A 178 3.17 -18.69 7.81
CA LEU A 178 4.07 -19.15 8.85
C LEU A 178 3.30 -19.31 10.17
N LEU A 179 3.43 -20.49 10.77
CA LEU A 179 2.93 -20.77 12.10
C LEU A 179 3.84 -20.10 13.16
N PRO A 180 3.27 -19.55 14.25
CA PRO A 180 4.06 -19.03 15.34
C PRO A 180 4.81 -20.18 16.05
N SER A 181 6.12 -20.01 16.25
CA SER A 181 6.93 -21.01 16.97
C SER A 181 6.59 -21.09 18.47
N LYS A 182 6.06 -20.01 19.05
CA LYS A 182 5.63 -19.89 20.45
C LYS A 182 4.47 -18.90 20.57
N GLY A 183 3.66 -19.04 21.61
CA GLY A 183 2.59 -18.11 21.94
C GLY A 183 1.24 -18.51 21.33
N ASP A 184 0.44 -17.52 20.98
CA ASP A 184 -0.92 -17.70 20.49
C ASP A 184 -0.91 -18.25 19.05
N LYS A 185 -1.56 -19.40 18.83
CA LYS A 185 -1.58 -20.10 17.54
C LYS A 185 -2.31 -19.33 16.44
N ALA A 186 -3.19 -18.40 16.79
CA ALA A 186 -3.90 -17.56 15.84
C ALA A 186 -3.05 -16.38 15.31
N LYS A 187 -1.82 -16.16 15.83
CA LYS A 187 -0.88 -15.14 15.34
C LYS A 187 -0.02 -15.65 14.19
N LEU A 188 -0.65 -15.92 13.06
CA LEU A 188 0.05 -16.36 11.86
C LEU A 188 0.78 -15.18 11.20
N GLN A 189 1.73 -15.49 10.33
CA GLN A 189 2.41 -14.49 9.51
C GLN A 189 2.31 -14.85 8.03
N TYR A 190 1.80 -13.94 7.22
CA TYR A 190 1.74 -14.11 5.79
C TYR A 190 3.00 -13.53 5.14
N LYS A 191 3.77 -14.40 4.49
CA LYS A 191 5.00 -14.05 3.78
C LYS A 191 4.71 -14.05 2.29
N ILE A 192 4.82 -12.88 1.67
CA ILE A 192 4.61 -12.68 0.24
C ILE A 192 5.92 -12.30 -0.43
N GLN A 193 6.21 -12.95 -1.55
CA GLN A 193 7.26 -12.51 -2.47
C GLN A 193 6.64 -11.43 -3.36
N MET A 194 7.09 -10.17 -3.20
CA MET A 194 6.64 -9.06 -4.05
C MET A 194 7.80 -8.65 -4.97
N PRO A 195 7.85 -9.14 -6.23
CA PRO A 195 8.89 -8.71 -7.16
C PRO A 195 8.78 -7.21 -7.44
N GLY A 196 9.86 -6.46 -7.27
CA GLY A 196 9.93 -5.05 -7.69
C GLY A 196 9.27 -4.00 -6.78
N ALA A 197 8.79 -4.35 -5.58
CA ALA A 197 8.21 -3.40 -4.61
C ALA A 197 9.25 -2.87 -3.61
N THR A 198 10.26 -2.14 -4.10
CA THR A 198 11.32 -1.55 -3.27
C THR A 198 11.03 -0.07 -2.99
N MET A 199 10.85 0.29 -1.72
CA MET A 199 10.79 1.69 -1.26
C MET A 199 12.14 2.14 -0.66
N ASP A 200 13.12 1.24 -0.54
CA ASP A 200 14.36 1.47 0.21
C ASP A 200 15.65 1.08 -0.53
N GLY A 201 15.58 0.74 -1.83
CA GLY A 201 16.76 0.38 -2.61
C GLY A 201 17.45 -0.93 -2.20
N GLY A 202 16.80 -1.77 -1.38
CA GLY A 202 17.25 -3.14 -1.08
C GLY A 202 16.74 -4.15 -2.10
N LEU A 203 17.43 -5.28 -2.20
CA LEU A 203 17.09 -6.46 -3.03
C LEU A 203 15.62 -6.89 -2.86
N ASP A 204 15.07 -7.69 -3.79
CA ASP A 204 13.74 -8.31 -3.70
C ASP A 204 13.55 -9.10 -2.38
N GLN A 205 13.19 -8.41 -1.29
CA GLN A 205 13.04 -8.99 0.03
C GLN A 205 11.58 -9.44 0.22
N PRO A 206 11.33 -10.67 0.69
CA PRO A 206 9.99 -11.12 1.03
C PRO A 206 9.42 -10.26 2.15
N ARG A 207 8.19 -9.78 1.98
CA ARG A 207 7.49 -9.04 3.03
C ARG A 207 6.70 -10.00 3.89
N THR A 208 6.80 -9.83 5.20
CA THR A 208 6.03 -10.59 6.18
C THR A 208 5.03 -9.68 6.85
N LEU A 209 3.75 -10.02 6.75
CA LEU A 209 2.63 -9.29 7.33
C LEU A 209 1.97 -10.13 8.42
N HIS A 210 1.34 -9.47 9.39
CA HIS A 210 0.50 -10.19 10.35
C HIS A 210 -0.72 -10.77 9.62
N TYR A 211 -1.03 -12.03 9.91
CA TYR A 211 -2.29 -12.68 9.55
C TYR A 211 -2.88 -13.21 10.85
N TRP A 212 -3.54 -12.34 11.61
CA TRP A 212 -4.06 -12.69 12.93
C TRP A 212 -5.52 -13.06 12.81
N VAL A 213 -5.88 -14.28 13.19
CA VAL A 213 -7.29 -14.73 13.20
C VAL A 213 -7.93 -14.22 14.49
N LEU A 214 -8.82 -13.23 14.36
CA LEU A 214 -9.53 -12.65 15.50
C LEU A 214 -10.67 -13.57 15.96
N GLU A 215 -11.43 -14.07 15.00
CA GLU A 215 -12.55 -14.97 15.25
C GLU A 215 -12.86 -15.81 14.01
N THR A 216 -13.15 -17.09 14.20
CA THR A 216 -13.61 -17.99 13.13
C THR A 216 -14.41 -19.14 13.72
N ASP A 217 -15.41 -19.60 12.97
CA ASP A 217 -16.08 -20.87 13.24
C ASP A 217 -15.52 -22.02 12.40
N TYR A 218 -14.43 -21.79 11.66
CA TYR A 218 -13.74 -22.69 10.72
C TYR A 218 -14.54 -23.09 9.47
N THR A 219 -15.87 -23.19 9.59
CA THR A 219 -16.74 -23.79 8.59
C THR A 219 -17.57 -22.80 7.78
N SER A 220 -17.71 -21.55 8.23
CA SER A 220 -18.50 -20.56 7.50
C SER A 220 -17.84 -19.20 7.39
N TYR A 221 -17.19 -18.67 8.43
CA TYR A 221 -16.57 -17.34 8.41
C TYR A 221 -15.24 -17.27 9.13
N SER A 222 -14.45 -16.26 8.79
CA SER A 222 -13.26 -15.85 9.52
C SER A 222 -13.05 -14.35 9.46
N LEU A 223 -12.65 -13.75 10.57
CA LEU A 223 -12.20 -12.36 10.64
C LEU A 223 -10.69 -12.34 10.85
N VAL A 224 -9.98 -11.88 9.84
CA VAL A 224 -8.52 -11.78 9.85
C VAL A 224 -8.11 -10.32 9.98
N PHE A 225 -7.03 -10.09 10.71
CA PHE A 225 -6.52 -8.77 11.02
C PHE A 225 -5.01 -8.66 10.76
N SER A 226 -4.60 -7.50 10.27
CA SER A 226 -3.19 -7.09 10.19
C SER A 226 -3.04 -5.65 10.63
N CYS A 227 -1.86 -5.28 11.11
CA CYS A 227 -1.54 -3.89 11.35
C CYS A 227 -0.08 -3.61 11.17
N VAL A 228 0.20 -2.56 10.40
CA VAL A 228 1.55 -2.08 10.12
C VAL A 228 1.78 -0.82 10.94
N SER A 229 2.77 -0.85 11.83
CA SER A 229 3.15 0.28 12.68
C SER A 229 4.29 1.09 12.05
N PHE A 230 4.17 2.41 12.07
CA PHE A 230 5.17 3.35 11.59
C PHE A 230 5.79 4.09 12.78
N LEU A 231 6.97 3.61 13.20
CA LEU A 231 7.74 4.17 14.33
C LEU A 231 6.94 4.27 15.64
N GLY A 232 5.82 3.54 15.77
CA GLY A 232 4.91 3.59 16.91
C GLY A 232 4.11 4.89 17.07
N LEU A 233 4.17 5.81 16.09
CA LEU A 233 3.47 7.09 16.09
C LEU A 233 2.19 7.07 15.24
N ALA A 234 2.18 6.20 14.24
CA ALA A 234 1.06 5.97 13.37
C ALA A 234 0.99 4.48 13.01
N HIS A 235 -0.15 4.04 12.52
CA HIS A 235 -0.35 2.69 12.05
C HIS A 235 -1.36 2.63 10.92
N THR A 236 -1.40 1.50 10.22
CA THR A 236 -2.47 1.18 9.27
C THR A 236 -3.09 -0.14 9.66
N PRO A 237 -4.37 -0.15 10.07
CA PRO A 237 -5.12 -1.38 10.27
C PRO A 237 -5.57 -1.97 8.93
N TYR A 238 -5.61 -3.29 8.88
CA TYR A 238 -6.20 -4.06 7.80
C TYR A 238 -7.09 -5.14 8.41
N ALA A 239 -8.21 -5.42 7.77
CA ALA A 239 -9.05 -6.54 8.14
C ALA A 239 -9.65 -7.20 6.90
N TRP A 240 -9.94 -8.48 6.99
CA TRP A 240 -10.62 -9.26 5.96
C TRP A 240 -11.74 -10.05 6.59
N LEU A 241 -12.95 -9.89 6.04
CA LEU A 241 -14.10 -10.73 6.32
C LEU A 241 -14.10 -11.83 5.26
N LEU A 242 -13.80 -13.03 5.72
CA LEU A 242 -13.67 -14.21 4.88
C LEU A 242 -14.86 -15.13 5.08
N SER A 243 -15.21 -15.88 4.03
CA SER A 243 -16.27 -16.89 4.07
C SER A 243 -15.85 -18.18 3.36
N ARG A 244 -16.39 -19.31 3.80
CA ARG A 244 -16.27 -20.58 3.05
C ARG A 244 -17.13 -20.59 1.79
N ASP A 245 -18.16 -19.74 1.76
CA ASP A 245 -19.00 -19.50 0.58
C ASP A 245 -18.66 -18.15 -0.04
N ARG A 246 -19.15 -17.89 -1.26
CA ARG A 246 -18.98 -16.59 -1.95
C ARG A 246 -19.81 -15.44 -1.37
N GLN A 247 -20.41 -15.64 -0.20
CA GLN A 247 -21.22 -14.66 0.52
C GLN A 247 -21.17 -14.91 2.03
N LEU A 248 -21.51 -13.89 2.81
CA LEU A 248 -21.77 -14.00 4.24
C LEU A 248 -23.25 -13.71 4.51
N SER A 249 -23.81 -14.36 5.53
CA SER A 249 -25.14 -14.00 6.02
C SER A 249 -25.12 -12.60 6.64
N GLU A 250 -26.22 -11.86 6.56
CA GLU A 250 -26.32 -10.53 7.16
C GLU A 250 -26.03 -10.55 8.68
N ASN A 251 -26.51 -11.58 9.38
CA ASN A 251 -26.25 -11.76 10.81
C ASN A 251 -24.74 -11.92 11.09
N THR A 252 -24.06 -12.76 10.31
CA THR A 252 -22.60 -12.94 10.43
C THR A 252 -21.86 -11.65 10.12
N THR A 253 -22.22 -10.95 9.04
CA THR A 253 -21.59 -9.67 8.68
C THR A 253 -21.74 -8.62 9.80
N ASN A 254 -22.95 -8.46 10.35
CA ASN A 254 -23.21 -7.53 11.45
C ASN A 254 -22.42 -7.90 12.72
N HIS A 255 -22.30 -9.19 13.03
CA HIS A 255 -21.45 -9.67 14.13
C HIS A 255 -19.98 -9.26 13.93
N LEU A 256 -19.42 -9.50 12.74
CA LEU A 256 -18.04 -9.15 12.43
C LEU A 256 -17.81 -7.62 12.45
N TYR A 257 -18.78 -6.83 12.00
CA TYR A 257 -18.74 -5.37 12.11
C TYR A 257 -18.72 -4.88 13.57
N ASN A 258 -19.49 -5.53 14.45
CA ASN A 258 -19.48 -5.21 15.87
C ASN A 258 -18.10 -5.49 16.49
N LEU A 259 -17.44 -6.59 16.09
CA LEU A 259 -16.06 -6.89 16.52
C LEU A 259 -15.07 -5.83 16.02
N LEU A 260 -15.14 -5.45 14.74
CA LEU A 260 -14.29 -4.39 14.21
C LEU A 260 -14.47 -3.06 14.97
N THR A 261 -15.73 -2.71 15.24
CA THR A 261 -16.09 -1.49 15.99
C THR A 261 -15.61 -1.54 17.44
N LYS A 262 -15.69 -2.71 18.10
CA LYS A 262 -15.13 -2.94 19.45
C LYS A 262 -13.64 -2.61 19.50
N TYR A 263 -12.90 -2.90 18.43
CA TYR A 263 -11.47 -2.58 18.31
C TYR A 263 -11.20 -1.20 17.70
N GLN A 264 -12.21 -0.34 17.60
CA GLN A 264 -12.11 1.04 17.10
C GLN A 264 -11.70 1.14 15.62
N MET A 265 -11.91 0.08 14.84
CA MET A 265 -11.70 0.12 13.39
C MET A 265 -12.91 0.75 12.69
N HIS A 266 -12.65 1.68 11.78
CA HIS A 266 -13.70 2.46 11.13
C HIS A 266 -14.30 1.74 9.91
N LEU A 267 -15.57 1.33 9.99
CA LEU A 267 -16.26 0.61 8.92
C LEU A 267 -16.46 1.42 7.63
N LYS A 268 -16.30 2.75 7.67
CA LYS A 268 -16.47 3.65 6.50
C LYS A 268 -15.49 3.34 5.36
N ASP A 269 -14.37 2.69 5.68
CA ASP A 269 -13.30 2.34 4.75
C ASP A 269 -13.36 0.87 4.33
N ILE A 270 -14.46 0.16 4.68
CA ILE A 270 -14.72 -1.20 4.21
C ILE A 270 -15.11 -1.17 2.74
N VAL A 271 -14.52 -2.10 1.99
CA VAL A 271 -14.79 -2.33 0.58
C VAL A 271 -15.31 -3.75 0.43
N LYS A 272 -16.47 -3.89 -0.24
CA LYS A 272 -17.00 -5.20 -0.65
C LYS A 272 -16.25 -5.70 -1.87
N VAL A 273 -15.95 -6.99 -1.89
CA VAL A 273 -15.35 -7.66 -3.04
C VAL A 273 -16.47 -8.33 -3.84
N ASP A 274 -16.50 -8.07 -5.14
CA ASP A 274 -17.42 -8.77 -6.03
C ASP A 274 -17.04 -10.26 -6.14
N GLN A 275 -17.95 -11.14 -5.75
CA GLN A 275 -17.81 -12.60 -5.82
C GLN A 275 -18.78 -13.24 -6.83
N THR A 276 -19.34 -12.44 -7.75
CA THR A 276 -20.25 -12.89 -8.80
C THR A 276 -19.52 -13.15 -10.13
N ASP A 277 -20.09 -14.02 -10.96
CA ASP A 277 -19.56 -14.39 -12.28
C ASP A 277 -18.06 -14.77 -12.25
N CYS A 278 -17.69 -15.56 -11.25
CA CYS A 278 -16.34 -16.03 -11.08
C CYS A 278 -16.10 -17.23 -11.98
N LYS A 279 -15.13 -17.11 -12.89
CA LYS A 279 -14.66 -18.21 -13.74
C LYS A 279 -13.94 -19.20 -12.82
N VAL A 280 -14.52 -20.39 -12.65
CA VAL A 280 -13.98 -21.50 -11.85
C VAL A 280 -12.83 -22.17 -12.60
#